data_AF-A0A960KUC0-F1
#
_entry.id   AF-A0A960KUC0-F1
#
_cell.length_a   1.000
_cell.length_b   1.000
_cell.length_c   1.000
_cell.angle_alpha   90.00
_cell.angle_beta   90.00
_cell.angle_gamma   90.00
#
_symmetry.space_group_name_H-M   'P 1'
#
loop_
_entity.id
_entity.type
_entity.pdbx_description
1 polymer ?
#
loop_
_entity_poly.entity_id
_entity_poly.type
_entity_poly.pdbx_seq_one_letter_code
_entity_poly.pdbx_strand_id
1 'polypeptide(L)'
;AAWVPTSFNHTTMTDWPMTGAHQGMACISCHAGGVYTGTPAECWGCHQTDYQEADDPDHAGGSYPQDCTLCHSNLSWEGADFNHDLTSFPLVGQHASVACASCHTSGYAGTPSACEACHMPDWNGAELIHEESSFQLDCARCHTPAAWVPTSFNHTTMTDWPMTGAHQGM
;
A
#
# COMPACT_ATOMS: atom_id res chain seq x y z
N ALA A 1 -25.15 45.90 -27.16
CA ALA A 1 -25.26 44.45 -26.90
C ALA A 1 -24.52 44.16 -25.61
N ALA A 2 -25.20 43.68 -24.58
CA ALA A 2 -24.55 43.24 -23.36
C ALA A 2 -24.01 41.82 -23.60
N TRP A 3 -22.71 41.63 -23.40
CA TRP A 3 -22.11 40.30 -23.36
C TRP A 3 -22.70 39.58 -22.15
N VAL A 4 -23.46 38.51 -22.39
CA VAL A 4 -23.83 37.56 -21.33
C VAL A 4 -22.61 36.67 -21.14
N PRO A 5 -21.90 36.71 -20.01
CA PRO A 5 -20.83 35.76 -19.77
C PRO A 5 -21.47 34.39 -19.65
N THR A 6 -21.13 33.47 -20.55
CA THR A 6 -21.42 32.05 -20.33
C THR A 6 -20.56 31.60 -19.16
N SER A 7 -21.17 31.27 -18.02
CA SER A 7 -20.44 30.70 -16.90
C SER A 7 -20.08 29.25 -17.25
N PHE A 8 -18.79 28.98 -17.44
CA PHE A 8 -18.28 27.61 -17.48
C PHE A 8 -18.24 27.06 -16.05
N ASN A 9 -18.72 25.83 -15.85
CA ASN A 9 -18.80 25.21 -14.52
C ASN A 9 -18.19 23.80 -14.55
N HIS A 10 -17.02 23.67 -13.92
CA HIS A 10 -16.29 22.41 -13.79
C HIS A 10 -17.09 21.30 -13.11
N THR A 11 -18.01 21.61 -12.19
CA THR A 11 -18.81 20.60 -11.48
C THR A 11 -19.90 19.99 -12.36
N THR A 12 -20.45 20.75 -13.31
CA THR A 12 -21.59 20.29 -14.14
C THR A 12 -21.22 20.00 -15.58
N MET A 13 -20.04 20.45 -16.03
CA MET A 13 -19.59 20.30 -17.42
C MET A 13 -18.34 19.43 -17.56
N THR A 14 -17.70 19.03 -16.46
CA THR A 14 -16.51 18.16 -16.46
C THR A 14 -16.56 17.17 -15.31
N ASP A 15 -15.73 16.13 -15.37
CA ASP A 15 -15.57 15.16 -14.27
C ASP A 15 -14.58 15.63 -13.19
N TRP A 16 -14.09 16.88 -13.27
CA TRP A 16 -13.13 17.44 -12.33
C TRP A 16 -13.70 18.67 -11.60
N PRO A 17 -14.39 18.50 -10.46
CA PRO A 17 -14.91 19.62 -9.70
C PRO A 17 -13.77 20.35 -8.96
N MET A 18 -13.71 21.68 -9.12
CA MET A 18 -12.74 22.56 -8.44
C MET A 18 -13.01 22.61 -6.92
N THR A 19 -12.45 21.66 -6.19
CA THR A 19 -12.64 21.49 -4.75
C THR A 19 -11.31 21.57 -4.00
N GLY A 20 -11.40 21.80 -2.69
CA GLY A 20 -10.23 21.94 -1.81
C GLY A 20 -9.33 23.11 -2.21
N ALA A 21 -8.01 22.90 -2.17
CA ALA A 21 -7.01 23.92 -2.47
C ALA A 21 -7.08 24.45 -3.92
N HIS A 22 -7.75 23.72 -4.82
CA HIS A 22 -7.91 24.12 -6.22
C HIS A 22 -9.08 25.10 -6.43
N GLN A 23 -9.90 25.35 -5.41
CA GLN A 23 -11.06 26.22 -5.53
C GLN A 23 -10.65 27.68 -5.76
N GLY A 24 -11.20 28.30 -6.81
CA GLY A 24 -10.99 29.72 -7.10
C GLY A 24 -9.69 30.06 -7.84
N MET A 25 -8.93 29.05 -8.28
CA MET A 25 -7.77 29.27 -9.15
C MET A 25 -8.16 29.91 -10.49
N ALA A 26 -7.26 30.72 -11.04
CA ALA A 26 -7.44 31.30 -12.37
C ALA A 26 -7.36 30.21 -13.45
N CYS A 27 -8.15 30.34 -14.51
CA CYS A 27 -8.20 29.32 -15.58
C CYS A 27 -6.81 29.02 -16.17
N ILE A 28 -5.99 30.07 -16.33
CA ILE A 28 -4.65 29.97 -16.93
C ILE A 28 -3.65 29.22 -16.04
N SER A 29 -3.94 29.05 -14.75
CA SER A 29 -3.08 28.28 -13.83
C SER A 29 -2.99 26.81 -14.25
N CYS A 30 -4.04 26.27 -14.89
CA CYS A 30 -4.07 24.89 -15.39
C CYS A 30 -4.12 24.84 -16.93
N HIS A 31 -4.82 25.79 -17.56
CA HIS A 31 -5.00 25.86 -19.01
C HIS A 31 -3.94 26.77 -19.66
N ALA A 32 -2.68 26.36 -19.55
CA ALA A 32 -1.55 27.12 -20.07
C ALA A 32 -1.74 27.48 -21.56
N GLY A 33 -1.41 28.74 -21.92
CA GLY A 33 -1.59 29.25 -23.27
C GLY A 33 -3.04 29.34 -23.75
N GLY A 34 -4.02 29.17 -22.87
CA GLY A 34 -5.44 29.14 -23.23
C GLY A 34 -5.88 27.84 -23.89
N VAL A 35 -5.13 26.75 -23.69
CA VAL A 35 -5.50 25.41 -24.17
C VAL A 35 -6.34 24.71 -23.11
N TYR A 36 -7.62 24.48 -23.42
CA TYR A 36 -8.62 23.95 -22.48
C TYR A 36 -8.87 22.44 -22.60
N THR A 37 -8.24 21.79 -23.56
CA THR A 37 -8.38 20.34 -23.81
C THR A 37 -7.11 19.61 -23.41
N GLY A 38 -7.25 18.44 -22.78
CA GLY A 38 -6.12 17.60 -22.43
C GLY A 38 -5.33 18.07 -21.20
N THR A 39 -5.88 19.00 -20.42
CA THR A 39 -5.34 19.32 -19.09
C THR A 39 -5.49 18.08 -18.20
N PRO A 40 -4.39 17.60 -17.58
CA PRO A 40 -4.44 16.44 -16.69
C PRO A 40 -5.40 16.68 -15.52
N ALA A 41 -6.07 15.61 -15.09
CA ALA A 41 -7.00 15.64 -13.95
C ALA A 41 -6.41 15.00 -12.69
N GLU A 42 -5.38 14.16 -12.88
CA GLU A 42 -4.66 13.45 -11.84
C GLU A 42 -3.60 14.35 -11.20
N CYS A 43 -3.41 14.19 -9.89
CA CYS A 43 -2.46 14.97 -9.09
C CYS A 43 -1.07 15.03 -9.73
N TRP A 44 -0.50 13.86 -10.07
CA TRP A 44 0.82 13.73 -10.69
C TRP A 44 0.98 14.55 -11.98
N GLY A 45 -0.08 14.66 -12.77
CA GLY A 45 -0.04 15.33 -14.07
C GLY A 45 0.30 16.83 -13.97
N CYS A 46 0.01 17.45 -12.83
CA CYS A 46 0.37 18.85 -12.55
C CYS A 46 1.47 18.97 -11.47
N HIS A 47 1.47 18.08 -10.47
CA HIS A 47 2.33 18.14 -9.30
C HIS A 47 3.56 17.21 -9.38
N GLN A 48 4.06 16.97 -10.60
CA GLN A 48 5.27 16.17 -10.80
C GLN A 48 6.50 16.83 -10.17
N THR A 49 6.62 18.16 -10.25
CA THR A 49 7.72 18.89 -9.61
C THR A 49 7.63 18.80 -8.10
N ASP A 50 6.44 19.00 -7.52
CA ASP A 50 6.25 18.86 -6.06
C ASP A 50 6.61 17.45 -5.58
N TYR A 51 6.29 16.41 -6.37
CA TYR A 51 6.73 15.04 -6.06
C TYR A 51 8.26 14.90 -6.12
N GLN A 52 8.91 15.46 -7.12
CA GLN A 52 10.37 15.35 -7.30
C GLN A 52 11.16 16.12 -6.23
N GLU A 53 10.58 17.18 -5.69
CA GLU A 53 11.19 18.08 -4.72
C GLU A 53 10.75 17.82 -3.27
N ALA A 54 9.81 16.90 -3.04
CA ALA A 54 9.43 16.49 -1.70
C ALA A 54 10.60 15.77 -1.01
N ASP A 55 11.02 16.29 0.14
CA ASP A 55 12.17 15.78 0.91
C ASP A 55 11.79 15.21 2.30
N ASP A 56 10.55 15.42 2.76
CA ASP A 56 10.05 14.94 4.06
C ASP A 56 8.65 14.32 3.93
N PRO A 57 8.54 13.03 3.55
CA PRO A 57 9.65 12.16 3.13
C PRO A 57 10.11 12.41 1.69
N ASP A 58 11.33 11.95 1.34
CA ASP A 58 11.82 11.94 -0.04
C ASP A 58 10.98 10.99 -0.90
N HIS A 59 10.05 11.55 -1.69
CA HIS A 59 9.14 10.78 -2.54
C HIS A 59 9.87 10.08 -3.69
N ALA A 60 10.78 10.79 -4.35
CA ALA A 60 11.49 10.28 -5.52
C ALA A 60 12.52 9.22 -5.12
N GLY A 61 13.37 9.50 -4.13
CA GLY A 61 14.33 8.57 -3.58
C GLY A 61 13.67 7.39 -2.86
N GLY A 62 12.52 7.60 -2.24
CA GLY A 62 11.71 6.56 -1.61
C GLY A 62 10.87 5.72 -2.58
N SER A 63 10.86 6.05 -3.88
CA SER A 63 10.02 5.37 -4.89
C SER A 63 8.55 5.24 -4.46
N TYR A 64 7.97 6.34 -3.99
CA TYR A 64 6.56 6.37 -3.58
C TYR A 64 5.63 6.21 -4.79
N PRO A 65 4.40 5.70 -4.59
CA PRO A 65 3.41 5.67 -5.66
C PRO A 65 3.06 7.08 -6.16
N GLN A 66 2.72 7.19 -7.44
CA GLN A 66 2.29 8.45 -8.07
C GLN A 66 0.80 8.74 -7.86
N ASP A 67 0.05 7.80 -7.27
CA ASP A 67 -1.30 8.05 -6.79
C ASP A 67 -1.24 8.78 -5.45
N CYS A 68 -1.22 10.12 -5.52
CA CYS A 68 -1.12 10.99 -4.36
C CYS A 68 -2.30 10.81 -3.39
N THR A 69 -3.45 10.32 -3.87
CA THR A 69 -4.67 10.20 -3.05
C THR A 69 -4.60 9.08 -2.02
N LEU A 70 -3.58 8.22 -2.11
CA LEU A 70 -3.28 7.20 -1.10
C LEU A 70 -2.88 7.80 0.24
N CYS A 71 -2.28 8.99 0.25
CA CYS A 71 -1.76 9.63 1.47
C CYS A 71 -2.26 11.07 1.64
N HIS A 72 -2.38 11.81 0.54
CA HIS A 72 -2.71 13.23 0.55
C HIS A 72 -4.18 13.48 0.24
N SER A 73 -4.70 14.57 0.79
CA SER A 73 -6.02 15.10 0.45
C SER A 73 -5.89 16.22 -0.58
N ASN A 74 -7.00 16.57 -1.25
CA ASN A 74 -7.04 17.75 -2.10
C ASN A 74 -7.16 19.07 -1.30
N LEU A 75 -7.17 19.01 0.04
CA LEU A 75 -7.25 20.18 0.92
C LEU A 75 -5.88 20.75 1.27
N SER A 76 -4.90 19.87 1.48
CA SER A 76 -3.52 20.22 1.83
C SER A 76 -2.58 19.06 1.49
N TRP A 77 -1.34 19.41 1.11
CA TRP A 77 -0.24 18.45 1.03
C TRP A 77 0.27 18.03 2.42
N GLU A 78 0.14 18.89 3.42
CA GLU A 78 0.54 18.59 4.80
C GLU A 78 -0.45 17.67 5.52
N GLY A 79 0.04 16.92 6.50
CA GLY A 79 -0.79 16.01 7.29
C GLY A 79 -1.22 14.76 6.52
N ALA A 80 -0.40 14.35 5.55
CA ALA A 80 -0.59 13.10 4.84
C ALA A 80 -0.65 11.94 5.84
N ASP A 81 -1.59 11.03 5.62
CA ASP A 81 -1.76 9.84 6.44
C ASP A 81 -1.91 8.63 5.53
N PHE A 82 -1.24 7.54 5.88
CA PHE A 82 -1.27 6.31 5.10
C PHE A 82 -1.77 5.16 5.98
N ASN A 83 -2.88 4.57 5.56
CA ASN A 83 -3.47 3.45 6.28
C ASN A 83 -3.21 2.13 5.55
N HIS A 84 -2.35 1.29 6.16
CA HIS A 84 -2.05 -0.06 5.68
C HIS A 84 -3.30 -0.97 5.56
N ASP A 85 -4.34 -0.73 6.36
CA ASP A 85 -5.59 -1.51 6.31
C ASP A 85 -6.35 -1.33 4.99
N LEU A 86 -6.02 -0.28 4.22
CA LEU A 86 -6.59 -0.02 2.89
C LEU A 86 -5.79 -0.71 1.76
N THR A 87 -4.68 -1.37 2.10
CA THR A 87 -3.84 -2.09 1.14
C THR A 87 -4.17 -3.57 1.10
N SER A 88 -3.55 -4.29 0.16
CA SER A 88 -3.58 -5.76 0.12
C SER A 88 -2.76 -6.44 1.23
N PHE A 89 -2.04 -5.68 2.06
CA PHE A 89 -1.27 -6.19 3.19
C PHE A 89 -1.56 -5.38 4.47
N PRO A 90 -2.71 -5.63 5.13
CA PRO A 90 -2.98 -5.06 6.45
C PRO A 90 -1.95 -5.53 7.48
N LEU A 91 -1.44 -4.61 8.30
CA LEU A 91 -0.47 -4.95 9.32
C LEU A 91 -1.16 -5.57 10.54
N VAL A 92 -1.06 -6.88 10.68
CA VAL A 92 -1.68 -7.65 11.77
C VAL A 92 -0.67 -8.45 12.58
N GLY A 93 -1.00 -8.71 13.84
CA GLY A 93 -0.12 -9.43 14.76
C GLY A 93 1.22 -8.69 14.94
N GLN A 94 2.33 -9.41 14.83
CA GLN A 94 3.67 -8.86 15.03
C GLN A 94 4.09 -7.85 13.95
N HIS A 95 3.49 -7.92 12.76
CA HIS A 95 3.74 -6.94 11.69
C HIS A 95 3.21 -5.55 12.01
N ALA A 96 2.26 -5.40 12.95
CA ALA A 96 1.72 -4.09 13.33
C ALA A 96 2.74 -3.17 14.01
N SER A 97 3.85 -3.72 14.50
CA SER A 97 4.87 -2.97 15.24
C SER A 97 6.23 -2.89 14.54
N VAL A 98 6.36 -3.39 13.31
CA VAL A 98 7.64 -3.32 12.58
C VAL A 98 7.85 -1.92 12.00
N ALA A 99 9.10 -1.47 11.93
CA ALA A 99 9.43 -0.21 11.28
C ALA A 99 9.16 -0.32 9.77
N CYS A 100 8.69 0.75 9.14
CA CYS A 100 8.36 0.77 7.71
C CYS A 100 9.54 0.30 6.84
N ALA A 101 10.76 0.74 7.18
CA ALA A 101 12.00 0.40 6.50
C ALA A 101 12.38 -1.09 6.59
N SER A 102 11.77 -1.87 7.50
CA SER A 102 11.99 -3.31 7.58
C SER A 102 11.44 -4.07 6.37
N CYS A 103 10.38 -3.55 5.75
CA CYS A 103 9.79 -4.13 4.54
C CYS A 103 10.12 -3.29 3.30
N HIS A 104 10.13 -1.97 3.43
CA HIS A 104 10.36 -1.02 2.33
C HIS A 104 11.86 -0.75 2.09
N THR A 105 12.67 -1.81 2.00
CA THR A 105 14.14 -1.70 1.87
C THR A 105 14.61 -1.15 0.54
N SER A 106 13.75 -1.15 -0.47
CA SER A 106 14.03 -0.68 -1.83
C SER A 106 12.98 0.33 -2.31
N GLY A 107 12.39 1.05 -1.36
CA GLY A 107 11.31 1.99 -1.59
C GLY A 107 9.92 1.44 -1.23
N TYR A 108 8.91 2.29 -1.43
CA TYR A 108 7.53 2.06 -0.99
C TYR A 108 6.62 1.46 -2.07
N ALA A 109 7.12 1.33 -3.30
CA ALA A 109 6.43 0.63 -4.38
C ALA A 109 6.94 -0.82 -4.54
N GLY A 110 6.02 -1.74 -4.82
CA GLY A 110 6.38 -3.11 -5.22
C GLY A 110 6.94 -3.99 -4.09
N THR A 111 6.75 -3.60 -2.83
CA THR A 111 7.16 -4.42 -1.68
C THR A 111 6.45 -5.77 -1.70
N PRO A 112 7.21 -6.90 -1.68
CA PRO A 112 6.62 -8.22 -1.66
C PRO A 112 5.76 -8.47 -0.42
N SER A 113 4.65 -9.16 -0.59
CA SER A 113 3.73 -9.56 0.50
C SER A 113 3.73 -11.05 0.80
N ALA A 114 4.42 -11.85 -0.03
CA ALA A 114 4.56 -13.29 0.19
C ALA A 114 5.44 -13.56 1.41
N CYS A 115 5.05 -14.54 2.23
CA CYS A 115 5.69 -14.81 3.53
C CYS A 115 7.20 -15.08 3.36
N GLU A 116 7.54 -15.92 2.39
CA GLU A 116 8.88 -16.34 2.06
C GLU A 116 9.77 -15.19 1.57
N ALA A 117 9.20 -14.11 1.04
CA ALA A 117 10.00 -12.99 0.54
C ALA A 117 10.83 -12.34 1.66
N CYS A 118 10.38 -12.46 2.91
CA CYS A 118 11.10 -11.99 4.10
C CYS A 118 11.52 -13.14 5.02
N HIS A 119 10.71 -14.19 5.12
CA HIS A 119 10.89 -15.28 6.09
C HIS A 119 11.56 -16.52 5.50
N MET A 120 12.17 -16.45 4.31
CA MET A 120 12.97 -17.56 3.78
C MET A 120 14.11 -18.01 4.72
N PRO A 121 14.83 -17.10 5.41
CA PRO A 121 15.82 -17.49 6.40
C PRO A 121 15.22 -18.29 7.55
N ASP A 122 14.02 -17.92 8.03
CA ASP A 122 13.32 -18.63 9.10
C ASP A 122 12.89 -20.03 8.66
N TRP A 123 12.41 -20.17 7.42
CA TRP A 123 12.08 -21.46 6.82
C TRP A 123 13.31 -22.40 6.75
N ASN A 124 14.43 -21.88 6.24
CA ASN A 124 15.67 -22.64 6.08
C ASN A 124 16.36 -22.97 7.41
N GLY A 125 16.17 -22.12 8.43
CA GLY A 125 16.79 -22.25 9.75
C GLY A 125 15.94 -22.98 10.79
N ALA A 126 14.73 -23.44 10.42
CA ALA A 126 13.84 -24.13 11.33
C ALA A 126 14.41 -25.48 11.78
N GLU A 127 14.30 -25.79 13.09
CA GLU A 127 14.74 -27.05 13.67
C GLU A 127 13.89 -28.25 13.19
N LEU A 128 12.62 -28.00 12.87
CA LEU A 128 11.81 -28.90 12.05
C LEU A 128 12.15 -28.63 10.57
N ILE A 129 12.75 -29.61 9.90
CA ILE A 129 13.15 -29.46 8.50
C ILE A 129 11.90 -29.56 7.62
N HIS A 130 11.39 -28.39 7.19
CA HIS A 130 10.22 -28.28 6.31
C HIS A 130 10.42 -29.05 4.99
N GLU A 131 11.64 -29.01 4.44
CA GLU A 131 11.99 -29.66 3.17
C GLU A 131 11.97 -31.19 3.27
N GLU A 132 12.55 -31.78 4.32
CA GLU A 132 12.54 -33.24 4.52
C GLU A 132 11.14 -33.78 4.80
N SER A 133 10.26 -32.93 5.33
CA SER A 133 8.86 -33.29 5.62
C SER A 133 7.93 -33.08 4.41
N SER A 134 8.45 -32.66 3.25
CA SER A 134 7.66 -32.35 2.04
C SER A 134 6.54 -31.33 2.28
N PHE A 135 6.71 -30.41 3.24
CA PHE A 135 5.75 -29.35 3.44
C PHE A 135 5.80 -28.35 2.27
N GLN A 136 4.62 -27.97 1.78
CA GLN A 136 4.50 -26.92 0.78
C GLN A 136 4.80 -25.56 1.42
N LEU A 137 5.22 -24.60 0.60
CA LEU A 137 5.45 -23.21 1.00
C LEU A 137 4.11 -22.47 1.17
N ASP A 138 3.29 -22.99 2.09
CA ASP A 138 2.00 -22.45 2.52
C ASP A 138 2.08 -22.18 4.02
N CYS A 139 2.80 -21.12 4.38
CA CYS A 139 3.11 -20.77 5.77
C CYS A 139 1.85 -20.60 6.61
N ALA A 140 0.79 -20.01 6.03
CA ALA A 140 -0.47 -19.71 6.70
C ALA A 140 -1.25 -20.96 7.15
N ARG A 141 -0.90 -22.14 6.62
CA ARG A 141 -1.48 -23.41 7.06
C ARG A 141 -1.14 -23.74 8.52
N CYS A 142 0.04 -23.32 8.99
CA CYS A 142 0.56 -23.68 10.32
C CYS A 142 0.95 -22.47 11.17
N HIS A 143 1.32 -21.35 10.56
CA HIS A 143 1.76 -20.15 11.24
C HIS A 143 0.74 -19.03 11.12
N THR A 144 0.76 -18.12 12.09
CA THR A 144 -0.07 -16.92 12.05
C THR A 144 0.82 -15.69 12.23
N PRO A 145 0.42 -14.53 11.68
CA PRO A 145 1.13 -13.28 11.95
C PRO A 145 1.19 -12.89 13.43
N ALA A 146 0.33 -13.45 14.28
CA ALA A 146 0.33 -13.19 15.72
C ALA A 146 1.48 -13.89 16.46
N ALA A 147 1.85 -15.09 16.04
CA ALA A 147 2.97 -15.85 16.59
C ALA A 147 3.42 -16.94 15.61
N TRP A 148 4.74 -17.06 15.46
CA TRP A 148 5.34 -18.14 14.66
C TRP A 148 5.42 -19.47 15.44
N VAL A 149 5.59 -19.39 16.77
CA VAL A 149 5.66 -20.52 17.70
C VAL A 149 4.79 -20.23 18.93
N PRO A 150 4.00 -21.20 19.43
CA PRO A 150 3.77 -22.53 18.84
C PRO A 150 2.97 -22.43 17.53
N THR A 151 3.13 -23.42 16.65
CA THR A 151 2.36 -23.51 15.41
C THR A 151 0.94 -24.02 15.70
N SER A 152 0.00 -23.80 14.78
CA SER A 152 -1.33 -24.40 14.81
C SER A 152 -1.39 -25.78 14.16
N PHE A 153 -0.23 -26.40 13.91
CA PHE A 153 -0.16 -27.72 13.27
C PHE A 153 -0.87 -28.77 14.13
N ASN A 154 -1.72 -29.57 13.49
CA ASN A 154 -2.52 -30.58 14.18
C ASN A 154 -2.56 -31.87 13.38
N HIS A 155 -1.97 -32.93 13.94
CA HIS A 155 -1.95 -34.26 13.33
C HIS A 155 -3.34 -34.83 13.01
N THR A 156 -4.38 -34.46 13.74
CA THR A 156 -5.75 -34.96 13.53
C THR A 156 -6.41 -34.33 12.31
N THR A 157 -6.10 -33.07 11.99
CA THR A 157 -6.76 -32.32 10.92
C THR A 157 -5.87 -32.10 9.69
N MET A 158 -4.57 -32.28 9.83
CA MET A 158 -3.58 -32.00 8.79
C MET A 158 -2.83 -33.24 8.30
N THR A 159 -2.99 -34.38 8.98
CA THR A 159 -2.43 -35.67 8.59
C THR A 159 -3.49 -36.77 8.77
N ASP A 160 -3.26 -37.94 8.17
CA ASP A 160 -4.13 -39.11 8.36
C ASP A 160 -3.81 -39.91 9.65
N TRP A 161 -2.93 -39.36 10.50
CA TRP A 161 -2.38 -40.04 11.68
C TRP A 161 -2.67 -39.26 12.97
N PRO A 162 -3.89 -39.38 13.54
CA PRO A 162 -4.18 -38.77 14.82
C PRO A 162 -3.32 -39.40 15.93
N MET A 163 -2.64 -38.55 16.70
CA MET A 163 -1.80 -38.94 17.84
C MET A 163 -2.66 -39.48 18.99
N THR A 164 -3.03 -40.76 18.89
CA THR A 164 -3.88 -41.48 19.85
C THR A 164 -3.08 -42.50 20.65
N GLY A 165 -3.63 -42.95 21.79
CA GLY A 165 -2.99 -43.92 22.66
C GLY A 165 -1.69 -43.40 23.27
N ALA A 166 -0.60 -44.16 23.16
CA ALA A 166 0.70 -43.81 23.75
C ALA A 166 1.34 -42.53 23.16
N HIS A 167 0.87 -42.06 22.00
CA HIS A 167 1.37 -40.84 21.35
C HIS A 167 0.55 -39.59 21.71
N GLN A 168 -0.49 -39.71 22.55
CA GLN A 168 -1.35 -38.60 22.90
C GLN A 168 -0.61 -37.60 23.82
N GLY A 169 -0.31 -36.40 23.29
CA GLY A 169 0.35 -35.31 24.03
C GLY A 169 1.87 -35.20 23.86
N MET A 170 2.45 -35.90 22.87
CA MET A 170 3.81 -35.66 22.38
C MET A 170 3.88 -34.42 21.48
#